data_AF-A0A2S6AH65-F1
#
_entry.id   AF-A0A2S6AH65-F1
#
_cell.length_a   1.000
_cell.length_b   1.000
_cell.length_c   1.000
_cell.angle_alpha   90.00
_cell.angle_beta   90.00
_cell.angle_gamma   90.00
#
_symmetry.space_group_name_H-M   'P 1'
#
loop_
_entity.id
_entity.type
_entity.pdbx_description
1 polymer ?
#
loop_
_entity_poly.entity_id
_entity_poly.type
_entity_poly.pdbx_seq_one_letter_code
_entity_poly.pdbx_strand_id
1 'polypeptide(L)' 'FAAVGIASTRKLGIDPDKVNVNGGAIAIGHPLGMSGARIVLHLALELKRRGGGVGAAALCGGGGQGDALIVRV' A
#
# COMPACT_ATOMS: atom_id res chain seq x y z
N PHE A 1 0.71 -8.82 -8.33
CA PHE A 1 0.24 -8.68 -9.72
C PHE A 1 0.00 -7.21 -10.05
N ALA A 2 0.43 -6.72 -11.22
CA ALA A 2 0.20 -5.33 -11.64
C ALA A 2 -1.30 -4.99 -11.79
N ALA A 3 -2.08 -5.94 -12.30
CA ALA A 3 -3.53 -5.80 -12.46
C ALA A 3 -4.25 -5.42 -11.15
N VAL A 4 -3.80 -5.94 -10.00
CA VAL A 4 -4.40 -5.62 -8.69
C VAL A 4 -4.21 -4.14 -8.35
N GLY A 5 -2.99 -3.62 -8.49
CA GLY A 5 -2.72 -2.20 -8.23
C GLY A 5 -3.54 -1.29 -9.14
N ILE A 6 -3.55 -1.57 -10.44
CA ILE A 6 -4.28 -0.77 -11.43
C ILE A 6 -5.80 -0.81 -11.18
N ALA A 7 -6.37 -2.00 -10.98
CA ALA A 7 -7.80 -2.17 -10.80
C ALA A 7 -8.29 -1.53 -9.49
N SER A 8 -7.57 -1.73 -8.38
CA SER A 8 -7.92 -1.14 -7.08
C SER A 8 -7.84 0.38 -7.10
N THR A 9 -6.76 0.96 -7.65
CA THR A 9 -6.61 2.42 -7.79
C THR A 9 -7.75 3.02 -8.59
N ARG A 10 -8.10 2.42 -9.75
CA ARG A 10 -9.21 2.88 -10.59
C ARG A 10 -10.56 2.75 -9.87
N LYS A 11 -10.84 1.59 -9.27
CA LYS A 11 -12.12 1.32 -8.59
C LYS A 11 -12.37 2.24 -7.41
N LEU A 12 -11.32 2.63 -6.69
CA LEU A 12 -11.39 3.53 -5.54
C LEU A 12 -11.27 5.02 -5.92
N GLY A 13 -11.02 5.35 -7.19
CA GLY A 13 -10.85 6.73 -7.63
C GLY A 13 -9.66 7.44 -7.00
N ILE A 14 -8.59 6.69 -6.67
CA ILE A 14 -7.40 7.25 -6.02
C ILE A 14 -6.46 7.83 -7.07
N ASP A 15 -5.92 9.01 -6.77
CA ASP A 15 -4.84 9.63 -7.55
C ASP A 15 -3.61 8.69 -7.62
N PRO A 16 -3.21 8.23 -8.82
CA PRO A 16 -2.10 7.29 -8.96
C PRO A 16 -0.77 7.84 -8.42
N ASP A 17 -0.58 9.16 -8.41
CA ASP A 17 0.66 9.79 -7.89
C ASP A 17 0.78 9.68 -6.37
N LYS A 18 -0.26 9.20 -5.69
CA LYS A 18 -0.29 8.95 -4.24
C LYS A 18 -0.19 7.46 -3.90
N VAL A 19 -0.17 6.56 -4.89
CA VAL A 19 -0.16 5.11 -4.68
C VAL A 19 1.25 4.56 -4.84
N ASN A 20 1.77 3.89 -3.80
CA ASN A 20 3.09 3.24 -3.83
C ASN A 20 4.23 4.14 -4.34
N VAL A 21 4.30 5.38 -3.85
CA VAL A 21 5.21 6.45 -4.32
C VAL A 21 6.70 6.10 -4.27
N ASN A 22 7.08 5.11 -3.47
CA ASN A 22 8.45 4.59 -3.34
C ASN A 22 8.60 3.18 -3.95
N GLY A 23 7.74 2.82 -4.90
CA GLY A 23 7.66 1.48 -5.48
C GLY A 23 6.82 0.49 -4.66
N GLY A 24 6.41 -0.59 -5.32
CA GLY A 24 5.57 -1.64 -4.75
C GLY A 24 6.16 -3.04 -4.96
N ALA A 25 5.41 -4.06 -4.56
CA ALA A 25 5.86 -5.46 -4.52
C ALA A 25 6.40 -6.03 -5.85
N ILE A 26 6.06 -5.42 -6.99
CA ILE A 26 6.63 -5.79 -8.30
C ILE A 26 8.13 -5.47 -8.36
N ALA A 27 8.54 -4.33 -7.80
CA ALA A 27 9.92 -3.86 -7.84
C ALA A 27 10.76 -4.41 -6.68
N ILE A 28 10.19 -4.48 -5.47
CA ILE A 28 10.92 -4.78 -4.23
C ILE A 28 10.57 -6.14 -3.61
N GLY A 29 9.77 -6.96 -4.30
CA GLY A 29 9.39 -8.29 -3.86
C GLY A 29 8.17 -8.35 -2.93
N HIS A 30 7.66 -9.56 -2.75
CA HIS A 30 6.47 -9.87 -1.95
C HIS A 30 6.71 -11.05 -1.00
N PRO A 31 7.48 -10.87 0.09
CA PRO A 31 7.57 -11.88 1.15
C PRO A 31 6.19 -11.98 1.85
N LEU A 32 5.46 -13.06 1.59
CA LEU A 32 4.04 -13.22 1.96
C LEU A 32 3.73 -12.82 3.40
N GLY A 33 4.40 -13.44 4.38
CA GLY A 33 4.17 -13.17 5.81
C GLY A 33 4.62 -11.79 6.31
N MET A 34 5.50 -11.10 5.58
CA MET A 34 6.07 -9.81 5.99
C MET A 34 5.40 -8.61 5.31
N SER A 35 4.74 -8.83 4.16
CA SER A 35 4.34 -7.73 3.27
C SER A 35 3.40 -6.72 3.92
N GLY A 36 2.49 -7.16 4.79
CA GLY A 36 1.60 -6.27 5.56
C GLY A 36 2.38 -5.31 6.47
N ALA A 37 3.26 -5.84 7.32
CA ALA A 37 4.11 -5.01 8.19
C ALA A 37 5.00 -4.06 7.38
N ARG A 38 5.59 -4.56 6.28
CA ARG A 38 6.45 -3.78 5.40
C ARG A 38 5.72 -2.59 4.74
N ILE A 39 4.51 -2.80 4.20
CA ILE A 39 3.76 -1.71 3.54
C ILE A 39 3.33 -0.63 4.55
N VAL A 40 2.95 -1.02 5.76
CA VAL A 40 2.56 -0.10 6.84
C VAL A 40 3.76 0.74 7.27
N LEU A 41 4.92 0.10 7.50
CA LEU A 41 6.14 0.80 7.88
C LEU A 41 6.61 1.77 6.77
N HIS A 42 6.62 1.33 5.51
CA HIS A 42 6.95 2.21 4.38
C HIS A 42 6.04 3.43 4.32
N LEU A 43 4.72 3.23 4.46
CA LEU A 43 3.74 4.30 4.46
C LEU A 43 3.99 5.28 5.61
N ALA A 44 4.19 4.77 6.83
CA ALA A 44 4.40 5.61 8.00
C ALA A 44 5.70 6.43 7.89
N LEU A 45 6.79 5.82 7.44
CA LEU A 45 8.07 6.51 7.21
C LEU A 45 7.95 7.57 6.11
N GLU A 46 7.24 7.29 5.02
CA GLU A 46 7.05 8.24 3.94
C GLU A 46 6.14 9.41 4.33
N LEU A 47 5.05 9.15 5.06
CA LEU A 47 4.23 10.21 5.65
C LEU A 47 5.06 11.09 6.58
N LYS A 48 5.83 10.50 7.50
CA LYS A 48 6.74 11.24 8.39
C LYS A 48 7.69 12.12 7.60
N ARG A 49 8.31 11.58 6.54
CA ARG A 49 9.23 12.31 5.65
C ARG A 49 8.56 13.51 4.96
N ARG A 50 7.25 13.44 4.70
CA ARG A 50 6.45 14.50 4.08
C ARG A 50 5.82 15.49 5.08
N GLY A 51 6.13 15.37 6.37
CA GLY A 51 5.58 16.25 7.41
C GLY A 51 4.34 15.72 8.12
N GLY A 52 4.04 14.42 7.99
CA GLY A 52 2.89 13.76 8.61
C GLY A 52 1.69 13.61 7.68
N GLY A 53 0.56 13.21 8.24
CA GLY A 53 -0.71 13.07 7.53
C GLY A 53 -1.40 11.74 7.77
N VAL A 54 -2.37 11.43 6.90
CA VAL A 54 -3.16 10.19 6.95
C VAL A 54 -2.86 9.38 5.69
N GLY A 55 -2.69 8.08 5.86
CA GLY A 55 -2.54 7.14 4.76
C GLY A 55 -3.25 5.83 5.01
N ALA A 56 -3.43 5.05 3.94
CA ALA A 56 -4.01 3.72 3.97
C ALA A 56 -3.00 2.70 3.44
N ALA A 57 -2.77 1.63 4.18
CA ALA A 57 -2.05 0.46 3.72
C ALA A 57 -3.05 -0.68 3.51
N ALA A 58 -3.10 -1.28 2.33
CA ALA A 58 -4.04 -2.35 2.01
C ALA A 58 -3.37 -3.47 1.21
N LEU A 59 -3.85 -4.69 1.39
CA LEU A 59 -3.37 -5.88 0.68
C LEU A 59 -4.51 -6.88 0.44
N CYS A 60 -4.42 -7.62 -0.66
CA CYS A 60 -5.29 -8.77 -0.91
C CYS A 60 -4.70 -10.03 -0.26
N GLY A 61 -5.57 -10.94 0.18
CA GLY A 61 -5.21 -12.25 0.71
C GLY A 61 -5.68 -13.39 -0.19
N GLY A 62 -4.92 -14.49 -0.22
CA GLY A 62 -5.37 -15.72 -0.84
C GLY A 62 -6.68 -16.21 -0.22
N GLY A 63 -7.54 -16.86 -1.02
CA GLY A 63 -8.88 -17.26 -0.56
C GLY A 63 -9.92 -16.13 -0.58
N GLY A 64 -9.66 -15.03 -1.29
CA GLY A 64 -10.63 -13.96 -1.52
C GLY A 64 -10.74 -12.93 -0.38
N GLN A 65 -9.70 -12.81 0.44
CA GLN A 65 -9.66 -11.87 1.56
C GLN A 65 -9.02 -10.53 1.17
N GLY A 66 -9.20 -9.53 2.02
CA GLY A 66 -8.49 -8.26 1.90
C GLY A 66 -8.52 -7.49 3.21
N ASP A 67 -7.39 -6.89 3.53
CA ASP A 67 -7.20 -6.12 4.77
C ASP A 67 -6.74 -4.71 4.44
N ALA A 68 -7.15 -3.75 5.26
CA ALA A 68 -6.71 -2.37 5.18
C ALA A 68 -6.50 -1.78 6.58
N LEU A 69 -5.49 -0.93 6.70
CA LEU A 69 -5.16 -0.17 7.91
C LEU A 69 -5.02 1.30 7.57
N ILE A 70 -5.71 2.15 8.32
CA ILE A 70 -5.50 3.60 8.30
C ILE A 70 -4.50 3.98 9.37
N VAL A 71 -3.48 4.74 8.99
CA VAL A 71 -2.48 5.28 9.92
C VAL A 71 -2.46 6.80 9.86
N ARG A 72 -2.23 7.43 11.01
CA ARG A 72 -1.94 8.86 11.13
C ARG A 72 -0.53 9.01 11.70
N VAL A 73 0.27 9.84 11.05
CA VAL A 73 1.65 10.17 11.42
C VAL A 73 1.78 11.66 11.65
#